data_AF-A0A4R4R4N4-F1
#
_entry.id   AF-A0A4R4R4N4-F1
#
_cell.length_a   1.000
_cell.length_b   1.000
_cell.length_c   1.000
_cell.angle_alpha   90.00
_cell.angle_beta   90.00
_cell.angle_gamma   90.00
#
_symmetry.space_group_name_H-M   'P 1'
#
loop_
_entity.id
_entity.type
_entity.pdbx_description
1 polymer ?
#
loop_
_entity_poly.entity_id
_entity_poly.type
_entity_poly.pdbx_seq_one_letter_code
_entity_poly.pdbx_strand_id
1 'polypeptide(L)'
;MDGGQDGERLAASLGRSLARLTFADLTTDAVTARIIDAVVAWGHEQGWRVYRRAPSVLPLPPPLSDRRSVLDVGCARADGPPVVIEVDHTDRRRTWDKLAAEAGAGRIAIWVRWGPGRFGAPPPPIHLVTCQVDRRPGPAGAGRLHHRAPGGHRPPPPHSAAPAGGTALPLPLPTADAETR
;
A
#
# COMPACT_ATOMS: atom_id res chain seq x y z
N MET A 1 -29.27 -1.41 8.12
CA MET A 1 -28.25 -0.39 7.76
C MET A 1 -26.87 -1.06 7.69
N ASP A 2 -26.75 -2.16 6.94
CA ASP A 2 -25.85 -3.24 7.38
C ASP A 2 -24.57 -3.35 6.53
N GLY A 3 -24.56 -2.74 5.34
CA GLY A 3 -23.41 -2.76 4.43
C GLY A 3 -22.15 -2.07 4.98
N GLY A 4 -22.30 -1.05 5.84
CA GLY A 4 -21.16 -0.37 6.48
C GLY A 4 -20.46 -1.27 7.51
N GLN A 5 -21.24 -1.99 8.33
CA GLN A 5 -20.70 -2.97 9.27
C GLN A 5 -20.11 -4.18 8.53
N ASP A 6 -20.69 -4.60 7.40
CA ASP A 6 -20.12 -5.66 6.58
C ASP A 6 -18.78 -5.24 5.96
N GLY A 7 -18.71 -4.03 5.38
CA GLY A 7 -17.47 -3.50 4.83
C GLY A 7 -16.33 -3.37 5.84
N GLU A 8 -16.64 -2.98 7.09
CA GLU A 8 -15.65 -2.96 8.18
C GLU A 8 -15.17 -4.37 8.56
N ARG A 9 -16.08 -5.35 8.69
CA ARG A 9 -15.72 -6.76 8.95
C ARG A 9 -14.83 -7.33 7.84
N LEU A 10 -15.15 -7.02 6.58
CA LEU A 10 -14.40 -7.50 5.42
C LEU A 10 -13.03 -6.82 5.30
N ALA A 11 -12.95 -5.52 5.53
CA ALA A 11 -11.68 -4.79 5.60
C ALA A 11 -10.78 -5.35 6.71
N ALA A 12 -11.33 -5.63 7.89
CA ALA A 12 -10.60 -6.27 8.98
C ALA A 12 -10.15 -7.72 8.63
N SER A 13 -10.98 -8.47 7.90
CA SER A 13 -10.64 -9.82 7.40
C SER A 13 -9.47 -9.77 6.41
N LEU A 14 -9.54 -8.90 5.41
CA LEU A 14 -8.47 -8.70 4.44
C LEU A 14 -7.19 -8.18 5.12
N GLY A 15 -7.32 -7.26 6.08
CA GLY A 15 -6.20 -6.79 6.90
C GLY A 15 -5.46 -7.91 7.64
N ARG A 16 -6.20 -8.86 8.25
CA ARG A 16 -5.62 -10.08 8.85
C ARG A 16 -5.00 -11.03 7.83
N SER A 17 -5.45 -11.04 6.58
CA SER A 17 -4.82 -11.80 5.50
C SER A 17 -3.50 -11.15 5.08
N LEU A 18 -3.52 -9.86 4.74
CA LEU A 18 -2.33 -9.10 4.35
C LEU A 18 -1.31 -8.97 5.50
N ALA A 19 -1.73 -9.09 6.77
CA ALA A 19 -0.84 -9.17 7.92
C ALA A 19 0.22 -10.27 7.78
N ARG A 20 -0.16 -11.42 7.18
CA ARG A 20 0.71 -12.60 6.96
C ARG A 20 1.64 -12.48 5.76
N LEU A 21 1.49 -11.46 4.92
CA LEU A 21 2.24 -11.31 3.69
C LEU A 21 3.72 -11.01 3.99
N THR A 22 4.63 -11.73 3.31
CA THR A 22 6.07 -11.54 3.42
C THR A 22 6.72 -11.49 2.05
N PHE A 23 7.80 -10.71 1.93
CA PHE A 23 8.66 -10.62 0.75
C PHE A 23 9.93 -9.84 1.07
N ALA A 24 10.98 -10.05 0.27
CA ALA A 24 12.21 -9.28 0.32
C ALA A 24 12.46 -8.60 -1.03
N ASP A 25 12.99 -7.39 -0.98
CA ASP A 25 13.59 -6.66 -2.10
C ASP A 25 12.77 -6.60 -3.40
N LEU A 26 11.46 -6.42 -3.27
CA LEU A 26 10.58 -6.20 -4.42
C LEU A 26 10.62 -4.72 -4.87
N THR A 27 10.52 -4.50 -6.18
CA THR A 27 10.26 -3.17 -6.75
C THR A 27 8.84 -2.71 -6.44
N THR A 28 8.53 -1.43 -6.62
CA THR A 28 7.19 -0.87 -6.36
C THR A 28 6.08 -1.65 -7.08
N ASP A 29 6.25 -1.93 -8.37
CA ASP A 29 5.23 -2.64 -9.15
C ASP A 29 5.09 -4.11 -8.73
N ALA A 30 6.21 -4.76 -8.35
CA ALA A 30 6.21 -6.12 -7.83
C ALA A 30 5.52 -6.24 -6.46
N VAL A 31 5.61 -5.22 -5.59
CA VAL A 31 4.84 -5.17 -4.34
C VAL A 31 3.35 -5.02 -4.62
N THR A 32 2.95 -4.09 -5.49
CA THR A 32 1.54 -3.91 -5.87
C THR A 32 0.97 -5.21 -6.44
N ALA A 33 1.67 -5.85 -7.38
CA ALA A 33 1.27 -7.14 -7.94
C ALA A 33 1.14 -8.24 -6.86
N ARG A 34 2.13 -8.35 -5.97
CA ARG A 34 2.11 -9.31 -4.85
C ARG A 34 0.94 -9.10 -3.89
N ILE A 35 0.56 -7.85 -3.63
CA ILE A 35 -0.60 -7.52 -2.79
C ILE A 35 -1.90 -7.84 -3.53
N ILE A 36 -2.00 -7.55 -4.83
CA ILE A 36 -3.15 -7.95 -5.67
C ILE A 36 -3.31 -9.48 -5.68
N ASP A 37 -2.22 -10.25 -5.81
CA ASP A 37 -2.26 -11.71 -5.72
C ASP A 37 -2.79 -12.19 -4.36
N ALA A 38 -2.36 -11.56 -3.25
CA ALA A 38 -2.83 -11.89 -1.90
C ALA A 38 -4.32 -11.50 -1.66
N VAL A 39 -4.77 -10.37 -2.22
CA VAL A 39 -6.19 -9.97 -2.23
C VAL A 39 -7.04 -10.96 -3.01
N VAL A 40 -6.55 -11.43 -4.18
CA VAL A 40 -7.24 -12.43 -5.01
C VAL A 40 -7.33 -13.77 -4.28
N ALA A 41 -6.24 -14.21 -3.63
CA ALA A 41 -6.24 -15.42 -2.81
C ALA A 41 -7.24 -15.32 -1.66
N TRP A 42 -7.25 -14.21 -0.91
CA TRP A 42 -8.24 -13.96 0.15
C TRP A 42 -9.69 -14.03 -0.35
N GLY A 43 -9.99 -13.45 -1.52
CA GLY A 43 -11.32 -13.52 -2.13
C GLY A 43 -11.74 -14.95 -2.49
N HIS A 44 -10.81 -15.76 -2.99
CA HIS A 44 -11.04 -17.19 -3.25
C HIS A 44 -11.20 -18.01 -1.95
N GLU A 45 -10.46 -17.68 -0.89
CA GLU A 45 -10.63 -18.27 0.46
C GLU A 45 -12.05 -18.03 1.02
N GLN A 46 -12.73 -16.94 0.63
CA GLN A 46 -14.13 -16.70 1.01
C GLN A 46 -15.14 -17.46 0.12
N GLY A 47 -14.68 -18.25 -0.86
CA GLY A 47 -15.53 -18.93 -1.84
C GLY A 47 -16.10 -18.03 -2.94
N TRP A 48 -15.58 -16.82 -3.12
CA TRP A 48 -16.13 -15.84 -4.07
C TRP A 48 -15.58 -15.98 -5.48
N ARG A 49 -16.34 -15.46 -6.45
CA ARG A 49 -15.84 -15.32 -7.83
C ARG A 49 -15.07 -14.01 -7.96
N VAL A 50 -13.75 -14.13 -8.10
CA VAL A 50 -12.81 -12.99 -8.15
C VAL A 50 -12.44 -12.65 -9.60
N TYR A 51 -12.34 -11.36 -9.89
CA TYR A 51 -11.91 -10.80 -11.17
C TYR A 51 -10.76 -9.82 -10.93
N ARG A 52 -9.64 -10.01 -11.63
CA ARG A 52 -8.58 -8.99 -11.75
C ARG A 52 -9.00 -7.96 -12.80
N ARG A 53 -8.60 -6.70 -12.62
CA ARG A 53 -8.87 -5.60 -13.56
C ARG A 53 -10.38 -5.43 -13.83
N ALA A 54 -11.17 -5.38 -12.76
CA ALA A 54 -12.63 -5.25 -12.84
C ALA A 54 -13.05 -3.90 -13.46
N PRO A 55 -14.04 -3.86 -14.37
CA PRO A 55 -14.59 -2.61 -14.88
C PRO A 55 -15.25 -1.77 -13.78
N SER A 56 -14.83 -0.50 -13.68
CA SER A 56 -15.43 0.48 -12.78
C SER A 56 -16.75 1.01 -13.35
N VAL A 57 -17.66 1.43 -12.48
CA VAL A 57 -18.83 2.24 -12.86
C VAL A 57 -18.42 3.63 -13.35
N LEU A 58 -17.27 4.15 -12.93
CA LEU A 58 -16.77 5.46 -13.38
C LEU A 58 -16.21 5.35 -14.81
N PRO A 59 -16.65 6.18 -15.78
CA PRO A 59 -16.03 6.25 -17.09
C PRO A 59 -14.58 6.77 -17.00
N LEU A 60 -13.82 6.67 -18.10
CA LEU A 60 -12.60 7.46 -18.26
C LEU A 60 -12.97 8.94 -18.56
N PRO A 61 -12.09 9.90 -18.24
CA PRO A 61 -12.30 11.28 -18.64
C PRO A 61 -12.26 11.44 -20.17
N PRO A 62 -12.84 12.53 -20.72
CA PRO A 62 -12.73 12.85 -22.15
C PRO A 62 -11.27 12.83 -22.65
N PRO A 63 -11.02 12.41 -23.90
CA PRO A 63 -12.01 12.02 -24.92
C PRO A 63 -12.52 10.57 -24.79
N LEU A 64 -12.02 9.77 -23.84
CA LEU A 64 -12.29 8.33 -23.74
C LEU A 64 -13.55 7.98 -22.90
N SER A 65 -14.55 8.86 -22.86
CA SER A 65 -15.72 8.72 -21.98
C SER A 65 -16.68 7.58 -22.35
N ASP A 66 -16.51 6.98 -23.52
CA ASP A 66 -17.13 5.73 -23.94
C ASP A 66 -16.58 4.50 -23.19
N ARG A 67 -15.37 4.60 -22.65
CA ARG A 67 -14.67 3.52 -21.94
C ARG A 67 -14.80 3.66 -20.43
N ARG A 68 -14.80 2.52 -19.72
CA ARG A 68 -14.79 2.48 -18.26
C ARG A 68 -13.37 2.57 -17.70
N SER A 69 -13.25 3.19 -16.52
CA SER A 69 -12.06 3.04 -15.67
C SER A 69 -11.94 1.58 -15.20
N VAL A 70 -10.78 1.21 -14.66
CA VAL A 70 -10.49 -0.13 -14.15
C VAL A 70 -10.14 -0.05 -12.66
N LEU A 71 -10.57 -1.07 -11.92
CA LEU A 71 -10.26 -1.36 -10.51
C LEU A 71 -9.34 -2.59 -10.46
N ASP A 72 -8.41 -2.67 -9.51
CA ASP A 72 -7.47 -3.79 -9.43
C ASP A 72 -8.16 -5.15 -9.23
N VAL A 73 -9.13 -5.23 -8.31
CA VAL A 73 -9.89 -6.47 -8.01
C VAL A 73 -11.38 -6.18 -7.78
N GLY A 74 -12.24 -7.07 -8.29
CA GLY A 74 -13.65 -7.16 -7.92
C GLY A 74 -14.03 -8.59 -7.52
N CYS A 75 -14.88 -8.74 -6.50
CA CYS A 75 -15.35 -10.01 -5.98
C CYS A 75 -16.89 -10.05 -6.01
N ALA A 76 -17.45 -11.03 -6.72
CA ALA A 76 -18.89 -11.31 -6.70
C ALA A 76 -19.23 -12.32 -5.60
N ARG A 77 -20.26 -11.99 -4.83
CA ARG A 77 -20.75 -12.71 -3.66
C ARG A 77 -22.17 -13.23 -3.90
N ALA A 78 -22.52 -14.35 -3.29
CA ALA A 78 -23.88 -14.89 -3.33
C ALA A 78 -24.75 -14.38 -2.17
N ASP A 79 -24.11 -13.96 -1.08
CA ASP A 79 -24.67 -13.67 0.24
C ASP A 79 -24.71 -12.17 0.58
N GLY A 80 -24.27 -11.29 -0.31
CA GLY A 80 -24.18 -9.86 -0.04
C GLY A 80 -23.69 -9.03 -1.23
N PRO A 81 -23.50 -7.71 -1.03
CA PRO A 81 -23.07 -6.82 -2.09
C PRO A 81 -21.67 -7.19 -2.62
N PRO A 82 -21.39 -6.99 -3.93
CA PRO A 82 -20.05 -7.16 -4.49
C PRO A 82 -19.02 -6.30 -3.77
N VAL A 83 -17.80 -6.82 -3.63
CA VAL A 83 -16.66 -6.10 -3.06
C VAL A 83 -15.76 -5.62 -4.19
N VAL A 84 -15.24 -4.40 -4.10
CA VAL A 84 -14.27 -3.84 -5.04
C VAL A 84 -13.07 -3.26 -4.30
N ILE A 85 -11.89 -3.45 -4.87
CA ILE A 85 -10.62 -3.24 -4.17
C ILE A 85 -9.61 -2.59 -5.11
N GLU A 86 -8.93 -1.57 -4.59
CA GLU A 86 -7.83 -0.85 -5.25
C GLU A 86 -6.57 -0.92 -4.37
N VAL A 87 -5.41 -1.13 -4.98
CA VAL A 87 -4.13 -1.33 -4.29
C VAL A 87 -3.15 -0.21 -4.63
N ASP A 88 -3.04 0.78 -3.75
CA ASP A 88 -2.24 1.99 -3.98
C ASP A 88 -1.01 2.09 -3.07
N HIS A 89 0.08 2.64 -3.63
CA HIS A 89 1.27 3.07 -2.90
C HIS A 89 1.28 4.59 -2.60
N THR A 90 0.33 5.34 -3.17
CA THR A 90 0.21 6.81 -3.06
C THR A 90 -1.24 7.24 -2.86
N ASP A 91 -1.46 8.39 -2.20
CA ASP A 91 -2.80 8.93 -1.93
C ASP A 91 -3.34 9.66 -3.17
N ARG A 92 -3.93 8.91 -4.11
CA ARG A 92 -4.49 9.45 -5.36
C ARG A 92 -5.96 9.77 -5.20
N ARG A 93 -6.33 11.07 -5.26
CA ARG A 93 -7.74 11.51 -5.18
C ARG A 93 -8.65 10.77 -6.16
N ARG A 94 -8.18 10.54 -7.39
CA ARG A 94 -8.91 9.77 -8.43
C ARG A 94 -9.24 8.34 -8.03
N THR A 95 -8.46 7.69 -7.15
CA THR A 95 -8.82 6.36 -6.62
C THR A 95 -10.02 6.47 -5.68
N TRP A 96 -10.07 7.51 -4.82
CA TRP A 96 -11.24 7.76 -3.97
C TRP A 96 -12.47 8.08 -4.79
N ASP A 97 -12.35 8.90 -5.83
CA ASP A 97 -13.50 9.25 -6.69
C ASP A 97 -14.07 8.00 -7.40
N LYS A 98 -13.20 7.05 -7.82
CA LYS A 98 -13.64 5.72 -8.30
C LYS A 98 -14.36 4.95 -7.20
N LEU A 99 -13.71 4.69 -6.06
CA LEU A 99 -14.25 3.88 -4.97
C LEU A 99 -15.54 4.46 -4.37
N ALA A 100 -15.68 5.78 -4.29
CA ALA A 100 -16.90 6.45 -3.87
C ALA A 100 -18.05 6.25 -4.88
N ALA A 101 -17.77 6.26 -6.19
CA ALA A 101 -18.77 5.94 -7.21
C ALA A 101 -19.21 4.47 -7.15
N GLU A 102 -18.29 3.53 -6.87
CA GLU A 102 -18.61 2.12 -6.65
C GLU A 102 -19.52 1.91 -5.43
N ALA A 103 -19.23 2.61 -4.33
CA ALA A 103 -20.05 2.57 -3.13
C ALA A 103 -21.42 3.24 -3.32
N GLY A 104 -21.49 4.32 -4.09
CA GLY A 104 -22.75 4.92 -4.55
C GLY A 104 -23.58 3.97 -5.43
N ALA A 105 -22.92 3.04 -6.14
CA ALA A 105 -23.55 1.94 -6.87
C ALA A 105 -23.85 0.70 -5.97
N GLY A 106 -23.77 0.84 -4.64
CA GLY A 106 -24.14 -0.19 -3.67
C GLY A 106 -23.09 -1.28 -3.44
N ARG A 107 -21.85 -1.12 -3.92
CA ARG A 107 -20.75 -2.07 -3.71
C ARG A 107 -19.98 -1.76 -2.42
N ILE A 108 -19.34 -2.76 -1.82
CA ILE A 108 -18.42 -2.54 -0.70
C ILE A 108 -17.06 -2.11 -1.27
N ALA A 109 -16.67 -0.87 -1.04
CA ALA A 109 -15.44 -0.29 -1.58
C ALA A 109 -14.30 -0.31 -0.55
N ILE A 110 -13.23 -1.05 -0.87
CA ILE A 110 -12.03 -1.18 -0.02
C ILE A 110 -10.82 -0.56 -0.72
N TRP A 111 -10.04 0.22 0.02
CA TRP A 111 -8.76 0.78 -0.44
C TRP A 111 -7.62 0.13 0.35
N VAL A 112 -6.78 -0.64 -0.33
CA VAL A 112 -5.57 -1.21 0.25
C VAL A 112 -4.42 -0.23 0.03
N ARG A 113 -3.91 0.37 1.12
CA ARG A 113 -2.76 1.27 1.07
C ARG A 113 -1.51 0.63 1.61
N TRP A 114 -0.47 0.60 0.79
CA TRP A 114 0.82 0.07 1.16
C TRP A 114 1.94 1.11 1.08
N GLY A 115 2.99 0.91 1.89
CA GLY A 115 4.12 1.84 1.97
C GLY A 115 4.70 1.92 3.39
N PRO A 116 5.74 2.76 3.59
CA PRO A 116 6.28 3.03 4.92
C PRO A 116 5.42 4.05 5.68
N GLY A 117 5.30 3.88 7.00
CA GLY A 117 4.78 4.91 7.91
C GLY A 117 3.24 4.98 8.01
N ARG A 118 2.71 6.21 8.00
CA ARG A 118 1.29 6.54 8.24
C ARG A 118 0.53 6.70 6.92
N PHE A 119 -0.76 6.42 6.94
CA PHE A 119 -1.67 6.52 5.78
C PHE A 119 -2.80 7.51 6.06
N GLY A 120 -3.18 8.30 5.06
CA GLY A 120 -4.37 9.15 5.13
C GLY A 120 -5.65 8.32 5.14
N ALA A 121 -6.63 8.71 5.97
CA ALA A 121 -7.97 8.12 5.93
C ALA A 121 -8.70 8.58 4.65
N PRO A 122 -9.28 7.67 3.85
CA PRO A 122 -10.18 8.04 2.76
C PRO A 122 -11.51 8.57 3.32
N PRO A 123 -12.27 9.36 2.55
CA PRO A 123 -13.62 9.75 2.95
C PRO A 123 -14.55 8.53 3.03
N PRO A 124 -15.55 8.52 3.94
CA PRO A 124 -16.57 7.49 3.95
C PRO A 124 -17.37 7.51 2.64
N PRO A 125 -17.91 6.37 2.19
CA PRO A 125 -17.94 5.06 2.85
C PRO A 125 -16.77 4.12 2.45
N ILE A 126 -15.61 4.65 2.04
CA ILE A 126 -14.47 3.82 1.62
C ILE A 126 -13.79 3.20 2.85
N HIS A 127 -13.62 1.88 2.86
CA HIS A 127 -12.95 1.17 3.95
C HIS A 127 -11.43 1.06 3.70
N LEU A 128 -10.61 1.57 4.61
CA LEU A 128 -9.14 1.50 4.50
C LEU A 128 -8.59 0.19 5.06
N VAL A 129 -7.70 -0.46 4.31
CA VAL A 129 -6.83 -1.54 4.78
C VAL A 129 -5.38 -1.14 4.59
N THR A 130 -4.55 -1.24 5.62
CA THR A 130 -3.15 -0.79 5.56
C THR A 130 -2.18 -1.97 5.46
N CYS A 131 -1.13 -1.78 4.69
CA CYS A 131 -0.11 -2.78 4.39
C CYS A 131 1.28 -2.14 4.52
N GLN A 132 1.76 -2.01 5.75
CA GLN A 132 3.08 -1.44 6.00
C GLN A 132 4.19 -2.29 5.37
N VAL A 133 5.15 -1.61 4.75
CA VAL A 133 6.38 -2.20 4.17
C VAL A 133 7.56 -1.31 4.50
N ASP A 134 8.71 -1.93 4.70
CA ASP A 134 9.98 -1.24 4.86
C ASP A 134 10.65 -1.04 3.50
N ARG A 135 11.48 0.00 3.36
CA ARG A 135 12.13 0.35 2.08
C ARG A 135 13.61 0.65 2.24
N ARG A 136 14.40 0.33 1.22
CA ARG A 136 15.83 0.64 1.12
C ARG A 136 16.21 1.19 -0.26
N PRO A 137 17.37 1.85 -0.42
CA PRO A 137 17.96 2.07 -1.74
C PRO A 137 18.19 0.73 -2.45
N GLY A 138 17.78 0.65 -3.72
CA GLY A 138 18.22 -0.41 -4.62
C GLY A 138 19.57 -0.08 -5.26
N PRO A 139 20.09 -0.98 -6.12
CA PRO A 139 21.21 -0.69 -7.01
C PRO A 139 20.96 0.56 -7.89
N ALA A 140 22.04 1.11 -8.46
CA ALA A 140 21.95 2.23 -9.40
C ALA A 140 20.95 1.92 -10.54
N GLY A 141 20.04 2.84 -10.83
CA GLY A 141 18.97 2.66 -11.81
C GLY A 141 17.75 1.83 -11.36
N ALA A 142 17.85 1.04 -10.29
CA ALA A 142 16.76 0.14 -9.85
C ALA A 142 15.73 0.81 -8.90
N GLY A 143 15.96 2.05 -8.46
CA GLY A 143 15.03 2.80 -7.61
C GLY A 143 15.05 2.38 -6.13
N ARG A 144 13.86 2.21 -5.52
CA ARG A 144 13.69 1.75 -4.14
C ARG A 144 13.23 0.29 -4.14
N LEU A 145 13.82 -0.50 -3.25
CA LEU A 145 13.42 -1.87 -2.97
C LEU A 145 12.66 -1.93 -1.65
N HIS A 146 11.62 -2.75 -1.60
CA HIS A 146 10.70 -2.86 -0.48
C HIS A 146 10.71 -4.28 0.09
N HIS A 147 10.58 -4.39 1.41
CA HIS A 147 10.57 -5.66 2.12
C HIS A 147 9.50 -5.67 3.20
N ARG A 148 9.07 -6.87 3.57
CA ARG A 148 8.10 -7.12 4.63
C ARG A 148 8.41 -8.44 5.30
N ALA A 149 8.76 -8.39 6.58
CA ALA A 149 9.02 -9.55 7.42
C ALA A 149 7.76 -9.93 8.23
N PRO A 150 7.62 -11.21 8.65
CA PRO A 150 6.60 -11.58 9.62
C PRO A 150 6.95 -10.98 11.00
N GLY A 151 5.95 -10.47 11.71
CA GLY A 151 6.11 -9.90 13.07
C GLY A 151 6.02 -8.38 13.19
N GLY A 152 5.79 -7.65 12.10
CA GLY A 152 5.71 -6.18 12.11
C GLY A 152 7.08 -5.49 11.99
N HIS A 153 7.07 -4.15 12.01
CA HIS A 153 8.27 -3.34 11.85
C HIS A 153 9.29 -3.67 12.95
N ARG A 154 10.41 -4.29 12.58
CA ARG A 154 11.51 -4.56 13.51
C ARG A 154 12.02 -3.20 14.01
N PRO A 155 12.13 -2.97 15.34
CA PRO A 155 12.70 -1.72 15.83
C PRO A 155 14.10 -1.53 15.23
N PRO A 156 14.54 -0.27 15.02
CA PRO A 156 15.89 -0.01 14.54
C PRO A 156 16.90 -0.76 15.42
N PRO A 157 17.99 -1.32 14.83
CA PRO A 157 18.99 -2.03 15.60
C PRO A 157 19.49 -1.11 16.73
N PRO A 158 19.69 -1.63 17.96
CA PRO A 158 20.13 -0.79 19.06
C PRO A 158 21.45 -0.14 18.67
N HIS A 159 21.46 1.18 18.58
CA HIS A 159 22.69 1.93 18.40
C HIS A 159 23.59 1.60 19.58
N SER A 160 24.77 1.03 19.31
CA SER A 160 25.82 0.93 20.32
C SER A 160 26.04 2.32 20.88
N ALA A 161 25.78 2.51 22.16
CA ALA A 161 26.04 3.78 22.82
C ALA A 161 27.53 4.09 22.63
N ALA A 162 27.84 5.25 22.06
CA ALA A 162 29.22 5.73 22.02
C ALA A 162 29.74 5.76 23.47
N PRO A 163 30.94 5.24 23.76
CA PRO A 163 31.45 5.22 25.12
C PRO A 163 31.56 6.65 25.66
N ALA A 164 30.75 6.96 26.67
CA ALA A 164 30.83 8.22 27.38
C ALA A 164 32.17 8.29 28.11
N GLY A 165 33.11 9.09 27.59
CA GLY A 165 34.48 9.18 28.09
C GLY A 165 35.57 9.27 27.01
N GLY A 166 35.24 9.15 25.73
CA GLY A 166 36.20 9.44 24.65
C GLY A 166 36.40 10.95 24.46
N THR A 167 37.51 11.50 24.94
CA THR A 167 37.92 12.88 24.62
C THR A 167 38.13 12.98 23.10
N ALA A 168 37.23 13.67 22.40
CA ALA A 168 37.36 13.87 20.97
C ALA A 168 38.58 14.78 20.70
N LEU A 169 39.69 14.19 20.29
CA LEU A 169 40.83 14.95 19.77
C LEU A 169 40.35 15.68 18.50
N PRO A 170 40.45 17.03 18.44
CA PRO A 170 40.08 17.74 17.23
C PRO A 170 41.02 17.31 16.11
N LEU A 171 40.44 16.79 15.02
CA LEU A 171 41.16 16.57 13.78
C LEU A 171 41.70 17.93 13.30
N PRO A 172 43.02 18.09 13.10
CA PRO A 172 43.56 19.34 12.59
C PRO A 172 42.96 19.62 11.21
N LEU A 173 42.30 20.78 11.07
CA LEU A 173 41.97 21.29 9.75
C LEU A 173 43.31 21.62 9.06
N PRO A 174 43.51 21.23 7.78
CA PRO A 174 44.70 21.64 7.05
C PRO A 174 44.70 23.17 6.92
N THR A 175 45.67 23.81 7.56
CA THR A 175 45.94 25.24 7.36
C THR A 175 46.36 25.45 5.91
N ALA A 176 45.59 26.25 5.18
CA ALA A 176 45.91 26.64 3.82
C ALA A 176 47.01 27.71 3.84
N ASP A 177 48.27 27.29 3.98
CA ASP A 177 49.46 28.12 3.80
C ASP A 177 50.45 27.46 2.84
N ALA A 178 50.41 27.92 1.58
CA ALA A 178 51.33 27.76 0.44
C ALA A 178 50.62 28.36 -0.80
N GLU A 179 51.22 29.01 -1.80
CA GLU A 179 52.55 29.60 -2.08
C GLU A 179 52.35 30.58 -3.28
N THR A 180 53.12 31.63 -3.59
CA THR A 180 54.08 32.50 -2.87
C THR A 180 54.48 33.62 -3.87
N ARG A 181 54.44 34.92 -3.50
CA ARG A 181 55.32 35.95 -4.13
C ARG A 181 55.37 37.31 -3.43
#